data_AF-A0AAW3JZB6-F1
#
_entry.id   AF-A0AAW3JZB6-F1
#
_cell.length_a   1.000
_cell.length_b   1.000
_cell.length_c   1.000
_cell.angle_alpha   90.00
_cell.angle_beta   90.00
_cell.angle_gamma   90.00
#
_symmetry.space_group_name_H-M   'P 1'
#
loop_
_entity.id
_entity.type
_entity.pdbx_description
1 polymer ?
#
loop_
_entity_poly.entity_id
_entity_poly.type
_entity_poly.pdbx_seq_one_letter_code
_entity_poly.pdbx_strand_id
1 'polypeptide(L)'
;MDLTIIIVIQVAALSYGIFNIAQGRPAWIVYDNAGRFDLVRNNEIETGNIAQAQQAYQKASWLKPQIVALEKAGTVAAQNKRLFEDFSYGVVPTMHPERYTQLSHAKFDLQQNSEKFDVLQSYNSKNDVEKVLHQYPTANAWLPLNATAVDMVVLINKEKGEVVKIVDLRPWK
;
A
#
# COMPACT_ATOMS: atom_id res chain seq x y z
N MET A 1 -6.37 15.00 -45.49
CA MET A 1 -6.85 15.80 -44.34
C MET A 1 -7.64 14.95 -43.37
N ASP A 2 -8.61 14.14 -43.84
CA ASP A 2 -9.40 13.23 -42.99
C ASP A 2 -8.56 12.23 -42.18
N LEU A 3 -7.68 11.47 -42.83
CA LEU A 3 -6.78 10.52 -42.16
C LEU A 3 -5.89 11.19 -41.09
N THR A 4 -5.42 12.41 -41.34
CA THR A 4 -4.59 13.17 -40.40
C THR A 4 -5.37 13.53 -39.14
N ILE A 5 -6.64 13.95 -39.29
CA ILE A 5 -7.51 14.27 -38.16
C ILE A 5 -7.78 13.01 -37.31
N ILE A 6 -8.05 11.88 -37.97
CA ILE A 6 -8.27 10.59 -37.28
C ILE A 6 -7.03 10.20 -36.45
N ILE A 7 -5.83 10.29 -37.03
CA ILE A 7 -4.58 9.95 -36.32
C ILE A 7 -4.39 10.86 -35.09
N VAL A 8 -4.63 12.17 -35.22
CA VAL A 8 -4.49 13.11 -34.10
C VAL A 8 -5.46 12.78 -32.96
N ILE A 9 -6.72 12.49 -33.28
CA ILE A 9 -7.72 12.10 -32.27
C ILE A 9 -7.31 10.81 -31.56
N GLN A 10 -6.81 9.83 -32.30
CA GLN A 10 -6.33 8.56 -31.72
C GLN A 10 -5.14 8.77 -30.79
N VAL A 11 -4.17 9.59 -31.18
CA VAL A 11 -3.00 9.92 -30.34
C VAL A 11 -3.44 10.66 -29.06
N ALA A 12 -4.40 11.58 -29.18
CA ALA A 12 -4.95 12.29 -28.03
C ALA A 12 -5.68 11.32 -27.07
N ALA A 13 -6.52 10.43 -27.61
CA ALA A 13 -7.21 9.41 -26.83
C ALA A 13 -6.24 8.43 -26.15
N LEU A 14 -5.19 7.99 -26.85
CA LEU A 14 -4.14 7.14 -26.29
C LEU A 14 -3.38 7.85 -25.17
N SER A 15 -3.00 9.11 -25.38
CA SER A 15 -2.31 9.92 -24.38
C SER A 15 -3.16 10.08 -23.12
N TYR A 16 -4.46 10.33 -23.27
CA TYR A 16 -5.40 10.42 -22.16
C TYR A 16 -5.54 9.08 -21.43
N GLY A 17 -5.61 7.96 -22.16
CA GLY A 17 -5.62 6.63 -21.57
C GLY A 17 -4.36 6.35 -20.73
N ILE A 18 -3.18 6.64 -21.28
CA ILE A 18 -1.90 6.48 -20.58
C ILE A 18 -1.84 7.37 -19.34
N PHE A 19 -2.28 8.63 -19.44
CA PHE A 19 -2.32 9.55 -18.30
C PHE A 19 -3.19 9.02 -17.15
N ASN A 20 -4.38 8.51 -17.45
CA ASN A 20 -5.26 7.95 -16.42
C ASN A 20 -4.67 6.70 -15.76
N ILE A 21 -4.04 5.82 -16.55
CA ILE A 21 -3.33 4.65 -16.00
C ILE A 21 -2.17 5.11 -15.11
N ALA A 22 -1.41 6.12 -15.54
CA ALA A 22 -0.29 6.66 -14.76
C ALA A 22 -0.76 7.26 -13.42
N GLN A 23 -1.95 7.85 -13.39
CA GLN A 23 -2.55 8.41 -12.17
C GLN A 23 -3.11 7.34 -11.24
N GLY A 24 -3.74 6.30 -11.79
CA GLY A 24 -4.34 5.20 -11.01
C GLY A 24 -3.35 4.12 -10.57
N ARG A 25 -2.07 4.21 -10.93
CA ARG A 25 -1.07 3.18 -10.61
C ARG A 25 -0.76 3.14 -9.10
N PRO A 26 -0.41 1.98 -8.53
CA PRO A 26 0.12 1.88 -7.18
C PRO A 26 1.42 2.67 -7.04
N ALA A 27 1.47 3.59 -6.09
CA ALA A 27 2.62 4.43 -5.78
C ALA A 27 3.33 3.97 -4.51
N TRP A 28 2.55 3.67 -3.46
CA TRP A 28 3.06 3.22 -2.17
C TRP A 28 2.25 2.06 -1.62
N ILE A 29 2.91 1.23 -0.81
CA ILE A 29 2.28 0.25 0.08
C ILE A 29 2.68 0.65 1.50
N VAL A 30 1.73 1.18 2.26
CA VAL A 30 2.01 1.84 3.53
C VAL A 30 1.50 0.97 4.68
N TYR A 31 2.36 0.59 5.60
CA TYR A 31 1.96 -0.04 6.85
C TYR A 31 1.32 1.01 7.77
N ASP A 32 0.03 0.86 8.03
CA ASP A 32 -0.75 1.72 8.91
C ASP A 32 -0.64 1.27 10.38
N ASN A 33 -0.86 2.22 11.29
CA ASN A 33 -0.90 2.01 12.73
C ASN A 33 -2.09 1.13 13.18
N ALA A 34 -3.06 0.86 12.29
CA ALA A 34 -4.12 -0.12 12.51
C ALA A 34 -3.69 -1.58 12.29
N GLY A 35 -2.42 -1.85 11.95
CA GLY A 35 -1.90 -3.20 11.80
C GLY A 35 -2.19 -3.86 10.45
N ARG A 36 -2.28 -3.07 9.39
CA ARG A 36 -2.46 -3.55 8.01
C ARG A 36 -1.65 -2.71 7.04
N PHE A 37 -1.51 -3.17 5.81
CA PHE A 37 -1.00 -2.35 4.72
C PHE A 37 -2.14 -1.73 3.94
N ASP A 38 -1.99 -0.48 3.51
CA ASP A 38 -2.85 0.17 2.53
C ASP A 38 -2.07 0.44 1.23
N LEU A 39 -2.73 0.23 0.10
CA LEU A 39 -2.23 0.67 -1.21
C LEU A 39 -2.64 2.11 -1.45
N VAL A 40 -1.66 2.95 -1.79
CA VAL A 40 -1.87 4.35 -2.14
C VAL A 40 -1.53 4.54 -3.62
N ARG A 41 -2.48 5.07 -4.39
CA ARG A 41 -2.29 5.38 -5.81
C ARG A 41 -1.63 6.74 -6.00
N ASN A 42 -1.06 6.96 -7.19
CA ASN A 42 -0.34 8.20 -7.48
C ASN A 42 -1.24 9.46 -7.36
N ASN A 43 -2.52 9.35 -7.72
CA ASN A 43 -3.50 10.42 -7.63
C ASN A 43 -4.12 10.62 -6.23
N GLU A 44 -3.81 9.74 -5.27
CA GLU A 44 -4.29 9.81 -3.89
C GLU A 44 -3.26 10.44 -2.95
N ILE A 45 -2.05 10.73 -3.44
CA ILE A 45 -0.98 11.30 -2.62
C ILE A 45 -1.33 12.75 -2.27
N GLU A 46 -1.39 13.04 -0.97
CA GLU A 46 -1.59 14.39 -0.46
C GLU A 46 -0.30 15.21 -0.59
N THR A 47 -0.28 16.10 -1.58
CA THR A 47 0.91 16.89 -1.90
C THR A 47 1.04 18.17 -1.07
N GLY A 48 0.03 18.53 -0.26
CA GLY A 48 -0.01 19.80 0.47
C GLY A 48 1.21 20.03 1.38
N ASN A 49 1.72 18.97 1.99
CA ASN A 49 2.88 19.00 2.88
C ASN A 49 4.10 18.27 2.31
N ILE A 50 4.15 18.00 1.00
CA ILE A 50 5.21 17.15 0.41
C ILE A 50 6.62 17.68 0.68
N ALA A 51 6.79 18.99 0.81
CA ALA A 51 8.08 19.62 1.14
C ALA A 51 8.58 19.27 2.55
N GLN A 52 7.68 18.87 3.46
CA GLN A 52 8.01 18.42 4.82
C GLN A 52 8.39 16.93 4.86
N ALA A 53 8.07 16.17 3.80
CA ALA A 53 8.46 14.78 3.72
C ALA A 53 9.97 14.61 3.56
N GLN A 54 10.50 13.51 4.10
CA GLN A 54 11.88 13.10 3.85
C GLN A 54 12.10 12.99 2.33
N GLN A 55 13.29 13.37 1.86
CA GLN A 55 13.59 13.44 0.42
C GLN A 55 13.29 12.14 -0.34
N ALA A 56 13.44 10.98 0.34
CA ALA A 56 13.13 9.67 -0.20
C ALA A 56 11.64 9.41 -0.47
N TYR A 57 10.73 10.18 0.16
CA TYR A 57 9.27 10.02 0.08
C TYR A 57 8.57 11.17 -0.65
N GLN A 58 9.31 12.21 -1.05
CA GLN A 58 8.76 13.35 -1.80
C GLN A 58 8.28 12.98 -3.20
N LYS A 59 8.78 11.87 -3.76
CA LYS A 59 8.43 11.41 -5.11
C LYS A 59 8.23 9.90 -5.11
N ALA A 60 7.08 9.46 -5.61
CA ALA A 60 6.82 8.05 -5.84
C ALA A 60 7.66 7.51 -7.02
N SER A 61 8.22 6.32 -6.86
CA SER A 61 8.89 5.62 -7.97
C SER A 61 7.92 5.32 -9.11
N TRP A 62 8.39 5.37 -10.37
CA TRP A 62 7.56 5.09 -11.54
C TRP A 62 7.40 3.58 -11.82
N LEU A 63 8.44 2.78 -11.54
CA LEU A 63 8.50 1.39 -11.96
C LEU A 63 7.76 0.43 -11.04
N LYS A 64 7.84 0.65 -9.72
CA LYS A 64 7.23 -0.21 -8.71
C LYS A 64 6.84 0.60 -7.48
N PRO A 65 5.76 0.22 -6.78
CA PRO A 65 5.45 0.84 -5.51
C PRO A 65 6.54 0.49 -4.48
N GLN A 66 6.78 1.43 -3.57
CA GLN A 66 7.69 1.24 -2.46
C GLN A 66 6.91 0.92 -1.18
N ILE A 67 7.48 0.08 -0.33
CA ILE A 67 6.87 -0.31 0.95
C ILE A 67 7.46 0.54 2.06
N VAL A 68 6.59 1.22 2.81
CA VAL A 68 6.94 2.15 3.88
C VAL A 68 6.02 1.91 5.08
N ALA A 69 6.28 2.58 6.20
CA ALA A 69 5.39 2.59 7.35
C ALA A 69 4.98 4.02 7.70
N LEU A 70 3.88 4.18 8.43
CA LEU A 70 3.56 5.44 9.08
C LEU A 70 4.41 5.65 10.34
N GLU A 71 4.91 6.86 10.50
CA GLU A 71 5.49 7.31 11.75
C GLU A 71 4.40 7.40 12.83
N LYS A 72 4.64 6.74 13.95
CA LYS A 72 3.78 6.85 15.13
C LYS A 72 3.85 8.26 15.70
N ALA A 73 2.70 8.85 15.98
CA ALA A 73 2.65 10.10 16.73
C ALA A 73 3.20 9.88 18.16
N GLY A 74 3.99 10.83 18.68
CA GLY A 74 4.61 10.70 19.99
C GLY A 74 3.62 10.67 21.17
N THR A 75 2.36 11.04 20.97
CA THR A 75 1.31 11.01 21.99
C THR A 75 -0.04 10.61 21.40
N VAL A 76 -0.92 10.04 22.23
CA VAL A 76 -2.32 9.71 21.86
C VAL A 76 -3.09 10.95 21.43
N ALA A 77 -2.88 12.09 22.10
CA ALA A 77 -3.54 13.35 21.72
C ALA A 77 -3.15 13.81 20.31
N ALA A 78 -1.86 13.73 19.95
CA ALA A 78 -1.39 14.05 18.61
C ALA A 78 -1.93 13.06 17.56
N GLN A 79 -2.02 11.77 17.90
CA GLN A 79 -2.62 10.77 17.02
C GLN A 79 -4.10 11.06 16.75
N ASN A 80 -4.89 11.31 17.79
CA ASN A 80 -6.31 11.61 17.67
C ASN A 80 -6.56 12.90 16.89
N LYS A 81 -5.71 13.91 17.09
CA LYS A 81 -5.76 15.15 16.30
C LYS A 81 -5.57 14.88 14.81
N ARG A 82 -4.54 14.11 14.44
CA ARG A 82 -4.29 13.71 13.04
C ARG A 82 -5.47 12.95 12.45
N LEU A 83 -5.99 11.96 13.17
CA LEU A 83 -7.15 11.18 12.71
C LEU A 83 -8.39 12.04 12.47
N PHE A 84 -8.65 13.01 13.35
CA PHE A 84 -9.77 13.94 13.21
C PHE A 84 -9.57 14.88 12.01
N GLU A 85 -8.36 15.38 11.81
CA GLU A 85 -8.01 16.19 10.63
C GLU A 85 -8.21 15.39 9.35
N ASP A 86 -7.62 14.20 9.25
CA ASP A 86 -7.72 13.33 8.07
C ASP A 86 -9.20 13.03 7.74
N PHE A 87 -10.00 12.65 8.74
CA PHE A 87 -11.43 12.42 8.58
C PHE A 87 -12.19 13.67 8.10
N SER A 88 -11.86 14.85 8.62
CA SER A 88 -12.52 16.10 8.24
C SER A 88 -12.28 16.49 6.79
N TYR A 89 -11.13 16.09 6.22
CA TYR A 89 -10.79 16.31 4.81
C TYR A 89 -11.15 15.12 3.91
N GLY A 90 -11.67 14.02 4.47
CA GLY A 90 -12.02 12.82 3.71
C GLY A 90 -10.80 12.05 3.18
N VAL A 91 -9.64 12.21 3.83
CA VAL A 91 -8.38 11.54 3.49
C VAL A 91 -8.02 10.54 4.59
N VAL A 92 -7.07 9.65 4.31
CA VAL A 92 -6.58 8.68 5.29
C VAL A 92 -5.11 8.93 5.62
N PRO A 93 -4.62 8.53 6.81
CA PRO A 93 -3.26 8.80 7.25
C PRO A 93 -2.18 8.34 6.26
N THR A 94 -2.44 7.24 5.55
CA THR A 94 -1.54 6.62 4.57
C THR A 94 -1.35 7.46 3.30
N MET A 95 -2.20 8.46 3.03
CA MET A 95 -2.06 9.36 1.88
C MET A 95 -1.03 10.48 2.07
N HIS A 96 -0.48 10.66 3.28
CA HIS A 96 0.40 11.77 3.67
C HIS A 96 1.89 11.36 3.71
N PRO A 97 2.70 11.64 2.66
CA PRO A 97 4.08 11.18 2.60
C PRO A 97 5.00 11.82 3.64
N GLU A 98 4.61 12.98 4.18
CA GLU A 98 5.33 13.62 5.28
C GLU A 98 5.31 12.81 6.57
N ARG A 99 4.41 11.83 6.66
CA ARG A 99 4.28 10.92 7.81
C ARG A 99 4.95 9.57 7.55
N TYR A 100 5.60 9.38 6.40
CA TYR A 100 6.24 8.12 6.05
C TYR A 100 7.57 7.93 6.76
N THR A 101 7.86 6.68 7.09
CA THR A 101 9.13 6.24 7.65
C THR A 101 9.52 4.89 7.07
N GLN A 102 10.76 4.45 7.34
CA GLN A 102 11.23 3.16 6.86
C GLN A 102 10.40 2.04 7.48
N LEU A 103 10.07 1.01 6.70
CA LEU A 103 9.31 -0.15 7.20
C LEU A 103 10.00 -0.82 8.40
N SER A 104 11.33 -0.80 8.44
CA SER A 104 12.14 -1.32 9.55
C SER A 104 11.78 -0.72 10.91
N HIS A 105 11.31 0.54 10.96
CA HIS A 105 10.88 1.19 12.21
C HIS A 105 9.57 0.60 12.75
N ALA A 106 8.77 -0.05 11.90
CA ALA A 106 7.55 -0.75 12.30
C ALA A 106 7.78 -2.24 12.62
N LYS A 107 9.04 -2.71 12.69
CA LYS A 107 9.37 -4.14 12.91
C LYS A 107 8.62 -4.77 14.09
N PHE A 108 8.58 -4.08 15.23
CA PHE A 108 7.88 -4.59 16.41
C PHE A 108 6.37 -4.72 16.17
N ASP A 109 5.76 -3.77 15.47
CA ASP A 109 4.33 -3.80 15.16
C ASP A 109 4.01 -4.89 14.14
N LEU A 110 4.84 -5.05 13.10
CA LEU A 110 4.73 -6.16 12.16
C LEU A 110 4.80 -7.51 12.88
N GLN A 111 5.65 -7.61 13.90
CA GLN A 111 5.75 -8.80 14.74
C GLN A 111 4.49 -9.04 15.57
N GLN A 112 3.95 -8.01 16.20
CA GLN A 112 2.77 -8.16 17.06
C GLN A 112 1.49 -8.41 16.28
N ASN A 113 1.29 -7.68 15.18
CA ASN A 113 0.03 -7.67 14.43
C ASN A 113 -0.05 -8.79 13.38
N SER A 114 1.07 -9.43 13.04
CA SER A 114 1.06 -10.49 12.03
C SER A 114 0.35 -11.76 12.49
N GLU A 115 -0.50 -12.28 11.62
CA GLU A 115 -1.36 -13.43 11.85
C GLU A 115 -0.72 -14.75 11.38
N LYS A 116 -1.23 -15.86 11.92
CA LYS A 116 -0.84 -17.22 11.52
C LYS A 116 -1.60 -17.65 10.27
N PHE A 117 -0.98 -18.51 9.45
CA PHE A 117 -1.60 -19.01 8.21
C PHE A 117 -2.87 -19.83 8.42
N ASP A 118 -3.11 -20.37 9.62
CA ASP A 118 -4.35 -21.08 9.95
C ASP A 118 -5.59 -20.20 9.74
N VAL A 119 -5.47 -18.88 10.02
CA VAL A 119 -6.57 -17.93 9.84
C VAL A 119 -6.85 -17.67 8.35
N LEU A 120 -5.81 -17.61 7.52
CA LEU A 120 -5.93 -17.44 6.06
C LEU A 120 -6.78 -18.53 5.39
N GLN A 121 -6.72 -19.76 5.91
CA GLN A 121 -7.51 -20.89 5.40
C GLN A 121 -9.01 -20.75 5.71
N SER A 122 -9.41 -19.83 6.58
CA SER A 122 -10.83 -19.53 6.80
C SER A 122 -11.42 -18.66 5.69
N TYR A 123 -10.58 -17.92 4.96
CA TYR A 123 -10.96 -16.99 3.89
C TYR A 123 -10.62 -17.52 2.49
N ASN A 124 -9.69 -18.47 2.38
CA ASN A 124 -9.18 -19.01 1.13
C ASN A 124 -9.26 -20.54 1.11
N SER A 125 -9.21 -21.13 -0.08
CA SER A 125 -9.09 -22.59 -0.17
C SER A 125 -7.73 -23.04 0.40
N LYS A 126 -7.72 -24.15 1.14
CA LYS A 126 -6.49 -24.70 1.73
C LYS A 126 -5.42 -24.99 0.68
N ASN A 127 -5.84 -25.52 -0.48
CA ASN A 127 -4.94 -25.83 -1.59
C ASN A 127 -4.26 -24.58 -2.18
N ASP A 128 -4.99 -23.46 -2.31
CA ASP A 128 -4.41 -22.21 -2.82
C ASP A 128 -3.39 -21.62 -1.83
N VAL A 129 -3.72 -21.65 -0.53
CA VAL A 129 -2.81 -21.20 0.53
C VAL A 129 -1.52 -22.03 0.50
N GLU A 130 -1.62 -23.36 0.52
CA GLU A 130 -0.46 -24.25 0.50
C GLU A 130 0.42 -24.04 -0.74
N LYS A 131 -0.19 -23.92 -1.93
CA LYS A 131 0.51 -23.64 -3.19
C LYS A 131 1.29 -22.32 -3.15
N VAL A 132 0.74 -21.29 -2.53
CA VAL A 132 1.41 -20.00 -2.37
C VAL A 132 2.55 -20.09 -1.35
N LEU A 133 2.32 -20.72 -0.19
CA LEU A 133 3.35 -20.84 0.85
C LEU A 133 4.54 -21.68 0.41
N HIS A 134 4.34 -22.71 -0.41
CA HIS A 134 5.44 -23.48 -1.00
C HIS A 134 6.38 -22.64 -1.88
N GLN A 135 5.90 -21.56 -2.51
CA GLN A 135 6.72 -20.65 -3.33
C GLN A 135 7.52 -19.66 -2.47
N TYR A 136 7.10 -19.43 -1.23
CA TYR A 136 7.67 -18.42 -0.32
C TYR A 136 8.01 -19.02 1.05
N PRO A 137 8.98 -19.96 1.11
CA PRO A 137 9.28 -20.71 2.33
C PRO A 137 9.86 -19.87 3.46
N THR A 138 10.30 -18.63 3.17
CA THR A 138 10.81 -17.69 4.17
C THR A 138 9.71 -16.90 4.88
N ALA A 139 8.45 -17.00 4.43
CA ALA A 139 7.30 -16.39 5.10
C ALA A 139 6.81 -17.30 6.23
N ASN A 140 6.57 -16.72 7.42
CA ASN A 140 6.07 -17.43 8.59
C ASN A 140 4.87 -16.74 9.26
N ALA A 141 4.41 -15.62 8.70
CA ALA A 141 3.19 -14.93 9.12
C ALA A 141 2.63 -14.10 7.96
N TRP A 142 1.48 -13.47 8.17
CA TRP A 142 0.87 -12.59 7.16
C TRP A 142 0.18 -11.38 7.77
N LEU A 143 -0.08 -10.38 6.93
CA LEU A 143 -0.85 -9.18 7.24
C LEU A 143 -1.79 -8.82 6.08
N PRO A 144 -2.95 -8.20 6.33
CA PRO A 144 -3.82 -7.72 5.27
C PRO A 144 -3.19 -6.60 4.44
N LEU A 145 -3.50 -6.58 3.13
CA LEU A 145 -3.33 -5.43 2.25
C LEU A 145 -4.71 -4.96 1.79
N ASN A 146 -5.11 -3.79 2.27
CA ASN A 146 -6.27 -3.06 1.78
C ASN A 146 -5.91 -2.37 0.45
N ALA A 147 -6.62 -2.72 -0.62
CA ALA A 147 -6.36 -2.19 -1.95
C ALA A 147 -7.65 -1.78 -2.64
N THR A 148 -7.56 -0.82 -3.56
CA THR A 148 -8.75 -0.19 -4.16
C THR A 148 -9.71 -1.17 -4.85
N ALA A 149 -9.18 -2.19 -5.52
CA ALA A 149 -9.99 -3.12 -6.31
C ALA A 149 -10.25 -4.43 -5.57
N VAL A 150 -9.20 -5.05 -5.05
CA VAL A 150 -9.25 -6.37 -4.44
C VAL A 150 -8.22 -6.43 -3.32
N ASP A 151 -8.68 -6.68 -2.11
CA ASP A 151 -7.80 -6.86 -0.96
C ASP A 151 -6.96 -8.11 -1.10
N MET A 152 -5.71 -7.99 -0.67
CA MET A 152 -4.67 -8.99 -0.85
C MET A 152 -3.98 -9.28 0.47
N VAL A 153 -2.99 -10.17 0.44
CA VAL A 153 -2.25 -10.62 1.60
C VAL A 153 -0.79 -10.29 1.43
N VAL A 154 -0.18 -9.72 2.47
CA VAL A 154 1.25 -9.51 2.57
C VAL A 154 1.85 -10.64 3.40
N LEU A 155 2.66 -11.49 2.77
CA LEU A 155 3.46 -12.50 3.44
C LEU A 155 4.65 -11.85 4.14
N ILE A 156 4.85 -12.19 5.40
CA ILE A 156 5.84 -11.57 6.29
C ILE A 156 6.81 -12.63 6.80
N ASN A 157 8.09 -12.27 6.86
CA ASN A 157 9.04 -12.92 7.75
C ASN A 157 9.01 -12.18 9.09
N LYS A 158 8.28 -12.76 10.05
CA LYS A 158 8.01 -12.18 11.37
C LYS A 158 9.29 -11.94 12.16
N GLU A 159 10.25 -12.85 12.10
CA GLU A 159 11.53 -12.72 12.84
C GLU A 159 12.34 -11.51 12.36
N LYS A 160 12.40 -11.30 11.05
CA LYS A 160 13.12 -10.19 10.46
C LYS A 160 12.32 -8.89 10.45
N GLY A 161 10.99 -8.97 10.42
CA GLY A 161 10.10 -7.81 10.25
C GLY A 161 10.09 -7.32 8.80
N GLU A 162 10.13 -8.25 7.84
CA GLU A 162 10.30 -7.96 6.42
C GLU A 162 9.12 -8.48 5.60
N VAL A 163 8.75 -7.74 4.56
CA VAL A 163 7.81 -8.22 3.55
C VAL A 163 8.52 -9.21 2.63
N VAL A 164 7.96 -10.41 2.55
CA VAL A 164 8.42 -11.46 1.64
C VAL A 164 7.76 -11.28 0.28
N LYS A 165 6.42 -11.17 0.26
CA LYS A 165 5.66 -11.05 -0.99
C LYS A 165 4.22 -10.55 -0.75
N ILE A 166 3.67 -9.79 -1.68
CA ILE A 166 2.21 -9.56 -1.78
C ILE A 166 1.63 -10.64 -2.70
N VAL A 167 0.63 -11.36 -2.22
CA VAL A 167 0.03 -12.52 -2.91
C VAL A 167 -1.47 -12.36 -3.06
N ASP A 168 -2.00 -12.98 -4.12
CA ASP A 168 -3.43 -12.98 -4.44
C ASP A 168 -4.18 -14.02 -3.59
N LEU A 169 -4.24 -13.74 -2.29
CA LEU A 169 -5.09 -14.41 -1.30
C LEU A 169 -5.93 -13.34 -0.61
N ARG A 170 -7.07 -13.73 -0.03
CA ARG A 170 -7.99 -12.82 0.64
C ARG A 170 -7.74 -12.75 2.14
N PRO A 171 -7.64 -11.54 2.71
CA PRO A 171 -7.46 -11.38 4.16
C PRO A 171 -8.78 -11.48 4.95
N TRP A 172 -9.94 -11.51 4.29
CA TRP A 172 -11.29 -11.66 4.85
C TRP A 172 -12.24 -12.25 3.79
N LYS A 173 -13.48 -12.59 4.20
CA LYS A 173 -14.58 -12.99 3.30
C LYS A 173 -15.40 -11.81 2.83
#